data_AF-A0A967QCU4-F1
#
_entry.id   AF-A0A967QCU4-F1
#
_cell.length_a   1.000
_cell.length_b   1.000
_cell.length_c   1.000
_cell.angle_alpha   90.00
_cell.angle_beta   90.00
_cell.angle_gamma   90.00
#
_symmetry.space_group_name_H-M   'P 1'
#
loop_
_entity.id
_entity.type
_entity.pdbx_description
1 polymer ?
#
loop_
_entity_poly.entity_id
_entity_poly.type
_entity_poly.pdbx_seq_one_letter_code
_entity_poly.pdbx_strand_id
1 'polypeptide(L)' 'MTPRYFNRELSLLDFQERVLALAEDPNLPLLERVKFVAIVGHNLDEFFQVRVAGLQEQVATGV' A
#
# COMPACT_ATOMS: atom_id res chain seq x y z
N MET A 1 -21.76 -7.45 12.28
CA MET A 1 -21.96 -7.86 10.87
C MET A 1 -20.64 -7.65 10.14
N THR A 2 -20.11 -8.67 9.47
CA THR A 2 -18.94 -8.50 8.59
C THR A 2 -19.36 -7.68 7.36
N PRO A 3 -18.63 -6.62 6.99
CA PRO A 3 -18.96 -5.84 5.81
C PRO A 3 -18.87 -6.73 4.56
N ARG A 4 -19.81 -6.54 3.61
CA ARG A 4 -19.90 -7.32 2.37
C ARG A 4 -18.74 -7.04 1.41
N TYR A 5 -18.14 -5.86 1.52
CA TYR A 5 -17.02 -5.38 0.71
C TYR A 5 -15.97 -4.74 1.62
N PHE A 6 -14.70 -4.90 1.24
CA PHE A 6 -13.59 -4.21 1.89
C PHE A 6 -13.35 -2.85 1.23
N ASN A 7 -12.87 -1.88 2.00
CA ASN A 7 -12.40 -0.62 1.43
C ASN A 7 -11.19 -0.89 0.52
N ARG A 8 -11.20 -0.31 -0.67
CA ARG A 8 -10.20 -0.57 -1.71
C ARG A 8 -8.83 -0.07 -1.29
N GLU A 9 -8.76 1.11 -0.69
CA GLU A 9 -7.53 1.78 -0.28
C GLU A 9 -6.86 1.02 0.87
N LEU A 10 -7.64 0.56 1.85
CA LEU A 10 -7.16 -0.34 2.91
C LEU A 10 -6.67 -1.68 2.34
N SER A 11 -7.40 -2.24 1.36
CA SER A 11 -6.97 -3.50 0.71
C SER A 11 -5.63 -3.35 -0.03
N LEU A 12 -5.36 -2.15 -0.58
CA LEU A 12 -4.06 -1.83 -1.19
C LEU A 12 -2.96 -1.72 -0.13
N LEU A 13 -3.24 -1.10 1.02
CA LEU A 13 -2.29 -1.05 2.15
C LEU A 13 -1.97 -2.45 2.69
N ASP A 14 -2.99 -3.30 2.89
CA ASP A 14 -2.80 -4.69 3.31
C ASP A 14 -1.95 -5.49 2.30
N PHE A 15 -2.08 -5.17 1.02
CA PHE A 15 -1.22 -5.75 -0.01
C PHE A 15 0.23 -5.27 0.12
N GLN A 16 0.45 -3.96 0.29
CA GLN A 16 1.81 -3.43 0.47
C GLN A 16 2.47 -3.98 1.74
N GLU A 17 1.71 -4.20 2.82
CA GLU A 17 2.21 -4.84 4.04
C GLU A 17 2.74 -6.26 3.76
N ARG A 18 2.03 -7.06 2.96
CA ARG A 18 2.50 -8.39 2.55
C ARG A 18 3.77 -8.32 1.68
N VAL A 19 3.90 -7.30 0.83
CA VAL A 19 5.13 -7.10 0.05
C VAL A 19 6.28 -6.66 0.95
N LEU A 20 6.02 -5.81 1.95
CA LEU A 20 7.02 -5.40 2.94
C LEU A 20 7.51 -6.58 3.79
N ALA A 21 6.63 -7.50 4.14
CA ALA A 21 7.01 -8.73 4.85
C ALA A 21 8.06 -9.56 4.08
N LEU A 22 8.06 -9.51 2.75
CA LEU A 22 9.12 -10.15 1.94
C LEU A 22 10.47 -9.43 2.08
N ALA A 23 10.49 -8.12 2.32
CA ALA A 23 11.74 -7.42 2.63
C ALA A 23 12.33 -7.82 3.99
N GLU A 24 11.48 -8.29 4.92
CA GLU A 24 11.88 -8.68 6.27
C GLU A 24 12.33 -10.15 6.35
N ASP A 25 11.99 -10.99 5.39
CA ASP A 25 12.35 -12.41 5.38
C ASP A 25 13.88 -12.63 5.27
N PRO A 26 14.56 -13.14 6.32
CA PRO A 26 15.99 -13.38 6.29
C PRO A 26 16.41 -14.53 5.37
N ASN A 27 15.46 -15.35 4.90
CA ASN A 27 15.74 -16.46 3.98
C ASN A 27 15.86 -16.00 2.52
N LEU A 28 15.48 -14.76 2.21
CA LEU A 28 15.64 -14.19 0.87
C LEU A 28 17.02 -13.53 0.70
N PRO A 29 17.63 -13.63 -0.51
CA PRO A 29 18.87 -12.93 -0.79
C PRO A 29 18.74 -11.43 -0.51
N LEU A 30 19.80 -10.82 0.04
CA LEU A 30 19.78 -9.41 0.46
C LEU A 30 19.29 -8.48 -0.65
N LEU A 31 19.72 -8.70 -1.90
CA LEU A 31 19.31 -7.87 -3.02
C LEU A 31 17.81 -7.98 -3.33
N GLU A 32 17.20 -9.16 -3.17
CA GLU A 32 15.74 -9.32 -3.35
C GLU A 32 14.97 -8.55 -2.28
N ARG A 33 15.44 -8.57 -1.03
CA ARG A 33 14.85 -7.79 0.06
C ARG A 33 14.92 -6.29 -0.20
N VAL A 34 16.06 -5.80 -0.69
CA VAL A 34 16.21 -4.39 -1.08
C VAL A 34 15.25 -4.02 -2.23
N LYS A 35 15.04 -4.91 -3.20
CA LYS A 35 14.05 -4.69 -4.25
C LYS A 35 12.64 -4.56 -3.69
N PHE A 36 12.24 -5.42 -2.74
CA PHE A 36 10.93 -5.30 -2.09
C PHE A 36 10.76 -3.97 -1.34
N VAL A 37 11.79 -3.50 -0.62
CA VAL A 37 11.76 -2.16 0.00
C VAL A 37 11.53 -1.07 -1.05
N ALA A 38 12.27 -1.12 -2.17
CA ALA A 38 12.13 -0.14 -3.25
C ALA A 38 10.72 -0.19 -3.89
N ILE A 39 10.17 -1.37 -4.10
CA ILE A 39 8.81 -1.57 -4.64
C ILE A 39 7.77 -0.97 -3.70
N VAL A 40 7.84 -1.27 -2.39
CA VAL A 40 6.91 -0.72 -1.39
C VAL A 40 7.03 0.80 -1.35
N GLY A 41 8.25 1.34 -1.33
CA GLY A 41 8.47 2.79 -1.33
C GLY A 41 7.86 3.49 -2.55
N HIS A 42 8.07 2.96 -3.75
CA HIS A 42 7.48 3.50 -4.98
C HIS A 42 5.95 3.43 -4.98
N ASN A 43 5.38 2.28 -4.58
CA ASN A 43 3.93 2.10 -4.54
C ASN A 43 3.26 3.00 -3.50
N LEU A 44 3.89 3.22 -2.35
CA LEU A 44 3.38 4.11 -1.33
C LEU A 44 3.43 5.57 -1.79
N ASP A 45 4.50 5.99 -2.47
CA ASP A 45 4.56 7.34 -3.06
C ASP A 45 3.40 7.59 -4.05
N GLU A 46 3.15 6.64 -4.97
CA GLU A 46 1.99 6.72 -5.87
C GLU A 46 0.65 6.72 -5.10
N PHE A 47 0.52 5.88 -4.06
CA PHE A 47 -0.68 5.83 -3.24
C PHE A 47 -0.98 7.18 -2.59
N PHE A 48 0.02 7.87 -2.05
CA PHE A 48 -0.17 9.20 -1.47
C PHE A 48 -0.48 10.25 -2.53
N GLN A 49 0.26 10.27 -3.63
CA GLN A 49 0.09 11.28 -4.69
C GLN A 49 -1.25 11.18 -5.40
N VAL A 50 -1.77 9.96 -5.61
CA VAL A 50 -2.97 9.74 -6.41
C VAL A 50 -4.18 9.40 -5.54
N ARG A 51 -4.06 8.43 -4.62
CA ARG A 51 -5.23 7.92 -3.87
C ARG A 51 -5.58 8.83 -2.70
N VAL A 52 -4.62 9.20 -1.88
CA VAL A 52 -4.88 10.08 -0.73
C VAL A 52 -5.32 11.45 -1.20
N ALA A 53 -4.68 12.01 -2.24
CA ALA A 53 -5.11 13.27 -2.84
C ALA A 53 -6.57 13.21 -3.32
N GLY A 54 -6.97 12.14 -4.03
CA GLY A 54 -8.35 11.96 -4.47
C GLY A 54 -9.35 11.80 -3.33
N LEU A 55 -8.99 11.09 -2.25
CA LEU A 55 -9.83 11.00 -1.05
C LEU A 55 -10.01 12.35 -0.37
N GLN A 56 -8.94 13.17 -0.29
CA GLN A 56 -9.01 14.51 0.27
C GLN A 56 -9.95 15.42 -0.54
N GLU A 57 -9.92 15.32 -1.87
CA GLU A 57 -10.84 16.04 -2.75
C GLU A 57 -12.30 15.60 -2.55
N GLN A 58 -12.56 14.30 -2.45
CA GLN A 58 -13.90 13.78 -2.16
C GLN A 58 -14.45 14.32 -0.84
N VAL A 59 -13.64 14.27 0.21
CA VAL A 59 -14.00 14.84 1.52
C VAL A 59 -14.23 16.35 1.44
N ALA A 60 -13.39 17.09 0.72
CA ALA A 60 -13.53 18.53 0.57
C ALA A 60 -14.76 18.94 -0.25
N THR A 61 -15.16 18.12 -1.22
CA THR A 61 -16.32 18.36 -2.08
C THR A 61 -17.62 17.77 -1.52
N GLY A 62 -17.54 16.97 -0.45
CA GLY A 62 -18.69 16.35 0.22
C GLY A 62 -19.30 15.19 -0.57
N VAL A 63 -18.51 14.53 -1.42
CA VAL A 63 -18.88 13.34 -2.19
C VAL A 63 -18.40 12.08 -1.50
#